data_AF-A0A7K4I991-F1
#
_entry.id   AF-A0A7K4I991-F1
#
_cell.length_a   1.000
_cell.length_b   1.000
_cell.length_c   1.000
_cell.angle_alpha   90.00
_cell.angle_beta   90.00
_cell.angle_gamma   90.00
#
_symmetry.space_group_name_H-M   'P 1'
#
loop_
_entity.id
_entity.type
_entity.pdbx_description
1 polymer ?
#
loop_
_entity_poly.entity_id
_entity_poly.type
_entity_poly.pdbx_seq_one_letter_code
_entity_poly.pdbx_strand_id
1 'polypeptide(L)'
;MSQKVAIGYCGVCCSHCGMRARIPKMAKELKRFVEAYHYGDWVGYITKDFVFEDFMKGLDWFANSCCNGCLLGGGMPNCEVRNCCKEKGFKNCYFCEDFSTCEKLVYQRQTYKINDNYKKIKRFGYEKWLKEQEKKLKESFDNIWFLEGKA
;
A
#
# COMPACT_ATOMS: atom_id res chain seq x y z
N MET A 1 -2.93 4.85 22.52
CA MET A 1 -2.85 3.43 22.10
C MET A 1 -1.96 3.38 20.87
N SER A 2 -0.88 2.58 20.85
CA SER A 2 -0.03 2.51 19.65
C SER A 2 -0.86 2.06 18.46
N GLN A 3 -0.74 2.75 17.34
CA GLN A 3 -1.46 2.40 16.13
C GLN A 3 -0.89 1.07 15.63
N LYS A 4 -1.60 -0.02 15.93
CA LYS A 4 -1.15 -1.38 15.60
C LYS A 4 -1.08 -1.50 14.09
N VAL A 5 0.12 -1.79 13.56
CA VAL A 5 0.31 -2.05 12.13
C VAL A 5 -0.59 -3.19 11.65
N ALA A 6 -1.22 -3.01 10.50
CA ALA A 6 -2.03 -4.04 9.86
C ALA A 6 -1.18 -4.82 8.87
N ILE A 7 -1.01 -6.12 9.14
CA ILE A 7 -0.30 -7.05 8.25
C ILE A 7 -1.35 -7.88 7.51
N GLY A 8 -1.33 -7.87 6.18
CA GLY A 8 -2.24 -8.66 5.36
C GLY A 8 -1.91 -10.15 5.39
N TYR A 9 -2.83 -10.97 4.88
CA TYR A 9 -2.65 -12.43 4.84
C TYR A 9 -1.37 -12.85 4.11
N CYS A 10 -0.96 -12.13 3.07
CA CYS A 10 0.27 -12.41 2.33
C CYS A 10 1.57 -11.95 3.03
N GLY A 11 1.49 -11.34 4.21
CA GLY A 11 2.64 -10.81 4.95
C GLY A 11 3.00 -9.35 4.63
N VAL A 12 2.38 -8.74 3.63
CA VAL A 12 2.58 -7.31 3.31
C VAL A 12 1.97 -6.43 4.40
N CYS A 13 2.69 -5.40 4.85
CA CYS A 13 2.20 -4.45 5.83
C CYS A 13 1.20 -3.47 5.19
N CYS A 14 -0.09 -3.78 5.18
CA CYS A 14 -1.12 -2.89 4.63
C CYS A 14 -1.08 -1.46 5.20
N SER A 15 -0.52 -1.24 6.39
CA SER A 15 -0.37 0.13 6.93
C SER A 15 0.62 0.99 6.13
N HIS A 16 1.60 0.42 5.42
CA HIS A 16 2.52 1.17 4.55
C HIS A 16 2.07 1.22 3.08
N CYS A 17 0.84 0.79 2.77
CA CYS A 17 0.37 0.78 1.38
C CYS A 17 0.01 2.20 0.92
N GLY A 18 0.67 2.68 -0.15
CA GLY A 18 0.42 4.01 -0.72
C GLY A 18 -1.05 4.29 -1.05
N MET A 19 -1.82 3.28 -1.50
CA MET A 19 -3.25 3.42 -1.77
C MET A 19 -4.09 3.82 -0.55
N ARG A 20 -3.65 3.51 0.68
CA ARG A 20 -4.43 3.81 1.90
C ARG A 20 -4.12 5.16 2.48
N ALA A 21 -2.86 5.60 2.37
CA ALA A 21 -2.39 6.79 3.08
C ALA A 21 -1.79 7.84 2.17
N ARG A 22 -0.93 7.43 1.21
CA ARG A 22 -0.13 8.38 0.42
C ARG A 22 -0.90 8.94 -0.77
N ILE A 23 -1.52 8.10 -1.59
CA ILE A 23 -2.24 8.51 -2.80
C ILE A 23 -3.37 9.50 -2.48
N PRO A 24 -4.27 9.23 -1.51
CA PRO A 24 -5.32 10.20 -1.18
C PRO A 24 -4.77 11.53 -0.67
N LYS A 25 -3.69 11.50 0.11
CA LYS A 25 -3.01 12.71 0.59
C LYS A 25 -2.40 13.52 -0.56
N MET A 26 -1.64 12.87 -1.43
CA MET A 26 -0.99 13.52 -2.58
C MET A 26 -2.03 14.10 -3.54
N ALA A 27 -3.14 13.38 -3.80
CA ALA A 27 -4.22 13.87 -4.64
C ALA A 27 -4.88 15.14 -4.05
N LYS A 28 -5.14 15.17 -2.73
CA LYS A 28 -5.65 16.37 -2.04
C LYS A 28 -4.70 17.55 -2.14
N GLU A 29 -3.41 17.31 -1.92
CA GLU A 29 -2.39 18.35 -1.98
C GLU A 29 -2.27 18.92 -3.39
N LEU A 30 -2.17 18.05 -4.41
CA LEU A 30 -2.11 18.48 -5.81
C LEU A 30 -3.37 19.23 -6.25
N LYS A 31 -4.56 18.73 -5.90
CA LYS A 31 -5.85 19.39 -6.16
C LYS A 31 -5.83 20.84 -5.64
N ARG A 32 -5.42 21.02 -4.38
CA ARG A 32 -5.33 22.34 -3.75
C ARG A 32 -4.35 23.27 -4.49
N PHE A 33 -3.19 22.78 -4.92
CA PHE A 33 -2.24 23.60 -5.67
C PHE A 33 -2.79 24.00 -7.04
N VAL A 34 -3.33 23.04 -7.79
CA VAL A 34 -3.90 23.27 -9.12
C VAL A 34 -5.03 24.31 -9.07
N GLU A 35 -5.89 24.22 -8.05
CA GLU A 35 -6.95 25.21 -7.79
C GLU A 35 -6.37 26.59 -7.42
N ALA A 36 -5.40 26.66 -6.51
CA ALA A 36 -4.81 27.92 -6.05
C ALA A 36 -4.11 28.71 -7.17
N TYR A 37 -3.60 28.03 -8.18
CA TYR A 37 -2.99 28.65 -9.35
C TYR A 37 -3.97 28.83 -10.53
N HIS A 38 -5.26 28.60 -10.31
CA HIS A 38 -6.31 28.88 -11.28
C HIS A 38 -6.09 28.17 -12.65
N TYR A 39 -5.55 26.96 -12.64
CA TYR A 39 -5.21 26.24 -13.88
C TYR A 39 -6.41 26.06 -14.81
N GLY A 40 -7.61 25.92 -14.24
CA GLY A 40 -8.85 25.83 -15.02
C GLY A 40 -9.14 27.06 -15.88
N ASP A 41 -8.61 28.23 -15.51
CA ASP A 41 -8.87 29.49 -16.20
C ASP A 41 -7.95 29.66 -17.42
N TRP A 42 -6.77 29.03 -17.43
CA TRP A 42 -5.75 29.32 -18.44
C TRP A 42 -5.16 28.11 -19.19
N VAL A 43 -5.22 26.89 -18.65
CA VAL A 43 -4.53 25.74 -19.27
C VAL A 43 -5.03 25.43 -20.69
N GLY A 44 -6.32 25.71 -20.94
CA GLY A 44 -6.95 25.55 -22.24
C GLY A 44 -6.47 26.54 -23.32
N TYR A 45 -5.78 27.63 -22.95
CA TYR A 45 -5.10 28.50 -23.90
C TYR A 45 -3.73 27.94 -24.33
N ILE A 46 -3.12 27.08 -23.51
CA ILE A 46 -1.81 26.48 -23.79
C ILE A 46 -1.94 25.19 -24.60
N THR A 47 -2.91 24.35 -24.28
CA THR A 47 -3.11 23.07 -24.95
C THR A 47 -4.59 22.68 -25.03
N LYS A 48 -4.95 21.93 -26.07
CA LYS A 48 -6.27 21.31 -26.24
C LYS A 48 -6.25 19.80 -26.00
N ASP A 49 -5.07 19.19 -25.85
CA ASP A 49 -4.91 17.75 -25.65
C ASP A 49 -5.23 17.31 -24.20
N PHE A 50 -5.48 18.27 -23.32
CA PHE A 50 -5.70 18.05 -21.90
C PHE A 50 -7.05 18.59 -21.45
N VAL A 51 -7.94 17.70 -21.02
CA VAL A 51 -9.25 18.05 -20.48
C VAL A 51 -9.12 18.28 -18.97
N PHE A 52 -9.00 19.55 -18.56
CA PHE A 52 -8.77 19.94 -17.16
C PHE A 52 -9.87 19.43 -16.21
N GLU A 53 -11.12 19.47 -16.65
CA GLU A 53 -12.26 19.03 -15.83
C GLU A 53 -12.15 17.54 -15.47
N ASP A 54 -11.78 16.70 -16.43
CA ASP A 54 -11.61 15.26 -16.21
C ASP A 54 -10.42 14.96 -15.29
N PHE A 55 -9.34 15.74 -15.41
CA PHE A 55 -8.23 15.68 -14.46
C PHE A 55 -8.67 16.02 -13.02
N MET A 56 -9.46 17.08 -12.85
CA MET A 56 -9.99 17.46 -11.53
C MET A 56 -10.92 16.41 -10.95
N LYS A 57 -11.80 15.80 -11.76
CA LYS A 57 -12.62 14.64 -11.35
C LYS A 57 -11.75 13.47 -10.91
N GLY A 58 -10.67 13.19 -11.64
CA GLY A 58 -9.70 12.15 -11.28
C GLY A 58 -9.03 12.44 -9.93
N LEU A 59 -8.54 13.65 -9.72
CA LEU A 59 -7.94 14.06 -8.44
C LEU A 59 -8.93 13.94 -7.28
N ASP A 60 -10.18 14.35 -7.48
CA ASP A 60 -11.22 14.24 -6.45
C ASP A 60 -11.51 12.78 -6.10
N TRP A 61 -11.59 11.90 -7.10
CA TRP A 61 -11.75 10.46 -6.88
C TRP A 61 -10.60 9.88 -6.06
N PHE A 62 -9.35 10.16 -6.44
CA PHE A 62 -8.19 9.67 -5.69
C PHE A 62 -8.11 10.25 -4.28
N ALA A 63 -8.44 11.53 -4.10
CA ALA A 63 -8.50 12.20 -2.81
C ALA A 63 -9.49 11.54 -1.84
N ASN A 64 -10.58 10.99 -2.36
CA ASN A 64 -11.61 10.30 -1.59
C ASN A 64 -11.48 8.77 -1.62
N SER A 65 -10.53 8.23 -2.38
CA SER A 65 -10.26 6.79 -2.44
C SER A 65 -9.70 6.28 -1.12
N CYS A 66 -10.11 5.08 -0.71
CA CYS A 66 -9.57 4.41 0.45
C CYS A 66 -9.66 2.89 0.30
N CYS A 67 -8.66 2.17 0.81
CA CYS A 67 -8.73 0.73 1.00
C CYS A 67 -8.82 0.42 2.49
N ASN A 68 -9.88 -0.29 2.90
CA ASN A 68 -10.09 -0.69 4.30
C ASN A 68 -8.99 -1.62 4.83
N GLY A 69 -8.20 -2.22 3.93
CA GLY A 69 -7.11 -3.13 4.25
C GLY A 69 -7.54 -4.60 4.18
N CYS A 70 -6.56 -5.47 3.95
CA CYS A 70 -6.78 -6.88 3.62
C CYS A 70 -7.61 -7.65 4.68
N LEU A 71 -7.37 -7.37 5.96
CA LEU A 71 -8.08 -8.01 7.07
C LEU A 71 -9.54 -7.55 7.24
N LEU A 72 -9.90 -6.40 6.65
CA LEU A 72 -11.25 -5.83 6.66
C LEU A 72 -11.95 -5.98 5.30
N GLY A 73 -11.59 -7.03 4.54
CA GLY A 73 -12.21 -7.31 3.24
C GLY A 73 -11.65 -6.49 2.06
N GLY A 74 -10.72 -5.57 2.29
CA GLY A 74 -10.06 -4.83 1.20
C GLY A 74 -9.11 -5.69 0.35
N GLY A 75 -8.54 -5.10 -0.70
CA GLY A 75 -7.65 -5.77 -1.66
C GLY A 75 -8.41 -6.56 -2.73
N MET A 76 -7.72 -7.48 -3.41
CA MET A 76 -8.31 -8.27 -4.50
C MET A 76 -9.51 -9.10 -4.00
N PRO A 77 -10.70 -9.03 -4.64
CA PRO A 77 -11.90 -9.77 -4.21
C PRO A 77 -11.66 -11.28 -4.05
N ASN A 78 -11.09 -11.93 -5.07
CA ASN A 78 -10.80 -13.37 -5.08
C ASN A 78 -9.31 -13.64 -4.83
N CYS A 79 -8.81 -13.23 -3.67
CA CYS A 79 -7.40 -13.42 -3.31
C CYS A 79 -7.14 -14.85 -2.82
N GLU A 80 -6.47 -15.68 -3.65
CA GLU A 80 -6.10 -17.06 -3.30
C GLU A 80 -5.24 -17.15 -2.04
N VAL A 81 -4.32 -16.20 -1.83
CA VAL A 81 -3.47 -16.16 -0.63
C VAL A 81 -4.30 -15.98 0.63
N ARG A 82 -5.32 -15.12 0.58
CA ARG A 82 -6.24 -14.89 1.71
C ARG A 82 -7.04 -16.15 2.02
N ASN A 83 -7.57 -16.83 0.99
CA ASN A 83 -8.36 -18.03 1.19
C ASN A 83 -7.51 -19.16 1.78
N CYS A 84 -6.35 -19.44 1.19
CA CYS A 84 -5.38 -20.42 1.69
C CYS A 84 -4.94 -20.13 3.14
N CYS A 85 -4.66 -18.86 3.46
CA CYS A 85 -4.26 -18.48 4.82
C CYS A 85 -5.39 -18.70 5.84
N LYS A 86 -6.65 -18.44 5.46
CA LYS A 86 -7.83 -18.70 6.31
C LYS A 86 -8.07 -20.19 6.50
N GLU A 87 -8.03 -20.97 5.42
CA GLU A 87 -8.20 -22.43 5.44
C GLU A 87 -7.17 -23.12 6.34
N LYS A 88 -5.91 -22.67 6.28
CA LYS A 88 -4.83 -23.18 7.15
C LYS A 88 -4.84 -22.58 8.57
N GLY A 89 -5.76 -21.67 8.89
CA GLY A 89 -5.83 -21.03 10.22
C GLY A 89 -4.65 -20.12 10.57
N PHE A 90 -3.88 -19.67 9.57
CA PHE A 90 -2.72 -18.80 9.80
C PHE A 90 -3.12 -17.33 9.92
N LYS A 91 -2.39 -16.60 10.78
CA LYS A 91 -2.52 -15.13 10.89
C LYS A 91 -2.06 -14.43 9.60
N ASN A 92 -0.98 -14.92 9.00
CA ASN A 92 -0.47 -14.55 7.68
C ASN A 92 0.55 -15.59 7.21
N CYS A 93 1.00 -15.48 5.96
CA CYS A 93 1.91 -16.44 5.35
C CYS A 93 3.25 -16.61 6.07
N TYR A 94 3.70 -15.68 6.94
CA TYR A 94 4.94 -15.87 7.68
C TYR A 94 4.90 -17.02 8.69
N PHE A 95 3.70 -17.52 9.02
CA PHE A 95 3.50 -18.70 9.86
C PHE A 95 3.40 -20.00 9.06
N CYS A 96 3.52 -19.95 7.73
CA CYS A 96 3.47 -21.12 6.86
C CYS A 96 4.88 -21.67 6.61
N GLU A 97 5.07 -22.97 6.79
CA GLU A 97 6.36 -23.65 6.52
C GLU A 97 6.73 -23.61 5.04
N ASP A 98 5.73 -23.70 4.15
CA ASP A 98 5.89 -23.60 2.70
C ASP A 98 6.18 -22.18 2.21
N PHE A 99 6.34 -21.20 3.11
CA PHE A 99 6.45 -19.79 2.73
C PHE A 99 7.49 -19.59 1.63
N SER A 100 8.69 -20.17 1.74
CA SER A 100 9.80 -19.92 0.82
C SER A 100 9.54 -20.39 -0.62
N THR A 101 8.70 -21.41 -0.81
CA THR A 101 8.45 -22.07 -2.09
C THR A 101 7.02 -21.84 -2.63
N CYS A 102 6.15 -21.17 -1.86
CA CYS A 102 4.77 -20.95 -2.24
C CYS A 102 4.61 -20.02 -3.46
N GLU A 103 4.10 -20.58 -4.57
CA GLU A 103 3.86 -19.89 -5.84
C GLU A 103 2.77 -18.82 -5.75
N LYS A 104 1.82 -18.95 -4.82
CA LYS A 104 0.76 -17.94 -4.60
C LYS A 104 1.32 -16.58 -4.16
N LEU A 105 2.59 -16.53 -3.76
CA LEU A 105 3.28 -15.32 -3.30
C LEU A 105 4.16 -14.65 -4.37
N VAL A 106 4.13 -15.11 -5.63
CA VAL A 106 4.99 -14.57 -6.72
C VAL A 106 4.87 -13.04 -6.84
N TYR A 107 3.64 -12.52 -6.95
CA TYR A 107 3.42 -11.06 -7.04
C TYR A 107 4.02 -10.33 -5.84
N GLN A 108 3.83 -10.86 -4.63
CA GLN A 108 4.32 -10.19 -3.43
C GLN A 108 5.85 -10.24 -3.34
N ARG A 109 6.49 -11.31 -3.81
CA ARG A 109 7.97 -11.40 -3.88
C ARG A 109 8.56 -10.40 -4.87
N GLN A 110 7.87 -10.17 -5.99
CA GLN A 110 8.31 -9.24 -7.03
C GLN A 110 8.08 -7.77 -6.63
N THR A 111 7.02 -7.50 -5.87
CA THR A 111 6.58 -6.13 -5.58
C THR A 111 7.00 -5.63 -4.19
N TYR A 112 7.20 -6.54 -3.23
CA TYR A 112 7.45 -6.21 -1.83
C TYR A 112 8.60 -7.04 -1.27
N LYS A 113 9.24 -6.55 -0.20
CA LYS A 113 10.35 -7.25 0.48
C LYS A 113 9.89 -8.38 1.42
N ILE A 114 8.88 -9.18 1.02
CA ILE A 114 8.33 -10.20 1.91
C ILE A 114 9.34 -11.31 2.25
N ASN A 115 10.30 -11.60 1.38
CA ASN A 115 11.36 -12.58 1.64
C ASN A 115 12.34 -12.09 2.70
N ASP A 116 12.75 -10.82 2.62
CA ASP A 116 13.65 -10.23 3.61
C ASP A 116 12.97 -10.11 4.97
N ASN A 117 11.68 -9.74 4.97
CA ASN A 117 10.85 -9.76 6.17
C ASN A 117 10.77 -11.17 6.76
N TYR A 118 10.56 -12.22 5.96
CA TYR A 118 10.53 -13.60 6.45
C TYR A 118 11.86 -14.00 7.08
N LYS A 119 13.00 -13.71 6.43
CA LYS A 119 14.35 -13.95 6.98
C LYS A 119 14.53 -13.24 8.33
N LYS A 120 14.12 -11.97 8.43
CA LYS A 120 14.16 -11.19 9.67
C LYS A 120 13.28 -11.80 10.76
N ILE A 121 12.05 -12.21 10.42
CA ILE A 121 11.12 -12.84 11.35
C ILE A 121 11.70 -14.14 11.89
N LYS A 122 12.31 -14.98 11.04
CA LYS A 122 12.97 -16.22 11.48
C LYS A 122 14.18 -15.95 12.38
N ARG A 123 14.93 -14.86 12.16
CA ARG A 123 16.12 -14.51 12.94
C ARG A 123 15.81 -13.82 14.27
N PHE A 124 14.82 -12.92 14.31
CA PHE A 124 14.60 -12.01 15.43
C PHE A 124 13.21 -12.13 16.07
N GLY A 125 12.31 -12.89 15.46
CA GLY A 125 10.94 -13.08 15.93
C GLY A 125 9.94 -12.07 15.35
N TYR A 126 8.69 -12.51 15.25
CA TYR A 126 7.60 -11.75 14.62
C TYR A 126 7.30 -10.43 15.35
N GLU A 127 7.29 -10.43 16.68
CA GLU A 127 6.99 -9.24 17.48
C GLU A 127 8.05 -8.13 17.34
N LYS A 128 9.34 -8.50 17.21
CA LYS A 128 10.40 -7.51 16.93
C LYS A 128 10.22 -6.90 15.55
N TRP A 129 9.91 -7.73 14.55
CA TRP A 129 9.64 -7.25 13.20
C TRP A 129 8.40 -6.34 13.12
N LEU A 130 7.34 -6.61 13.91
CA LEU A 130 6.18 -5.73 14.01
C LEU A 130 6.56 -4.34 14.54
N LYS A 131 7.39 -4.26 15.58
CA LYS A 131 7.90 -2.98 16.11
C LYS A 131 8.70 -2.20 15.06
N GLU A 132 9.47 -2.88 14.21
CA GLU A 132 10.13 -2.22 13.06
C GLU A 132 9.10 -1.61 12.10
N GLN A 133 8.00 -2.31 11.82
CA GLN A 133 6.97 -1.80 10.92
C GLN A 133 6.24 -0.58 11.52
N GLU A 134 6.02 -0.58 12.83
CA GLU A 134 5.44 0.57 13.55
C GLU A 134 6.35 1.80 13.48
N LYS A 135 7.68 1.61 13.54
CA LYS A 135 8.63 2.71 13.36
C LYS A 135 8.57 3.28 11.93
N LYS A 136 8.59 2.40 10.91
CA LYS A 136 8.53 2.79 9.50
C LYS A 136 7.29 3.61 9.13
N LEU A 137 6.16 3.42 9.82
CA LEU A 137 4.96 4.23 9.60
C LEU A 137 5.22 5.73 9.82
N LYS A 138 6.11 6.08 10.73
CA LYS A 138 6.44 7.48 11.06
C LYS A 138 7.37 8.13 10.03
N GLU A 139 7.98 7.33 9.16
CA GLU A 139 9.02 7.76 8.21
C GLU A 139 8.48 7.89 6.77
N SER A 140 7.15 7.89 6.59
CA SER A 140 6.50 7.93 5.26
C SER A 140 6.93 6.81 4.29
N PHE A 141 7.34 5.66 4.84
CA PHE A 141 7.74 4.47 4.10
C PHE A 141 6.60 3.92 3.22
N ASP A 142 6.96 3.38 2.04
CA ASP A 142 6.05 2.60 1.18
C ASP A 142 6.56 1.16 1.05
N ASN A 143 5.64 0.19 0.99
CA ASN A 143 6.01 -1.22 0.83
C ASN A 143 6.60 -1.54 -0.55
N ILE A 144 6.29 -0.75 -1.57
CA ILE A 144 6.76 -0.97 -2.94
C ILE A 144 8.25 -0.66 -2.97
N TRP A 145 9.07 -1.71 -3.03
CA TRP A 145 10.50 -1.59 -2.78
C TRP A 145 11.22 -0.69 -3.81
N PHE A 146 10.74 -0.65 -5.06
CA PHE A 146 11.35 0.15 -6.11
C PHE A 146 11.04 1.65 -5.99
N LEU A 147 10.15 2.05 -5.07
CA LEU A 147 9.92 3.44 -4.70
C LEU A 147 10.86 3.91 -3.57
N GLU A 148 11.58 3.00 -2.92
CA GLU A 148 12.57 3.36 -1.90
C GLU A 148 13.74 4.14 -2.55
N GLY A 149 14.07 5.32 -2.02
CA GLY A 149 15.21 6.13 -2.46
C GLY A 149 14.97 7.08 -3.64
N LYS A 150 13.71 7.27 -4.08
CA LYS A 150 13.33 8.22 -5.16
C LYS A 150 12.48 9.40 -4.69
N ALA A 151 12.61 9.80 -3.43
CA ALA A 151 11.97 11.01 -2.89
C ALA A 151 12.98 12.15 -2.80
#